data_AF-A0A2T7T4D2-F1
#
_entry.id   AF-A0A2T7T4D2-F1
#
_cell.length_a   1.000
_cell.length_b   1.000
_cell.length_c   1.000
_cell.angle_alpha   90.00
_cell.angle_beta   90.00
_cell.angle_gamma   90.00
#
_symmetry.space_group_name_H-M   'P 1'
#
loop_
_entity.id
_entity.type
_entity.pdbx_description
1 polymer ?
#
loop_
_entity_poly.entity_id
_entity_poly.type
_entity_poly.pdbx_seq_one_letter_code
_entity_poly.pdbx_strand_id
1 'polypeptide(L)'
;MNIIDMRMHMNFGDAPNAYHNRKDSDDSTNDATYNVVYVDSHDYGPNKSSQRYAGGTDAWAENMSLMWTFRGIPTLYYGSEIEFQKGKQIDCGPSCPLASTGRAYFGDHLAGTVKASDFSKVESASGQVATTLDQPLVKHLQRLNEIRRAVPALQMGQYSTEGISGTMAFKRRYTSGSTDSFALVTVSDGATYTGIPNGTYTDAVTGDVRTVSNGTLTVAAPGKGNLRVYVLNGPGKIGAAGPYLK
;
A
#
# COMPACT_ATOMS: atom_id res chain seq x y z
N MET A 1 -22.43 -6.14 -2.41
CA MET A 1 -21.76 -7.37 -1.93
C MET A 1 -20.30 -7.04 -1.77
N ASN A 2 -19.74 -7.24 -0.58
CA ASN A 2 -18.31 -7.02 -0.33
C ASN A 2 -17.61 -8.36 -0.60
N ILE A 3 -16.56 -8.35 -1.41
CA ILE A 3 -15.91 -9.58 -1.87
C ILE A 3 -14.40 -9.53 -1.67
N ILE A 4 -13.77 -10.70 -1.73
CA ILE A 4 -12.34 -10.77 -2.03
C ILE A 4 -12.17 -10.27 -3.46
N ASP A 5 -11.29 -9.30 -3.66
CA ASP A 5 -11.02 -8.72 -4.98
C ASP A 5 -10.18 -9.71 -5.81
N MET A 6 -10.82 -10.76 -6.30
CA MET A 6 -10.15 -11.81 -7.08
C MET A 6 -9.63 -11.27 -8.41
N ARG A 7 -10.25 -10.22 -8.98
CA ARG A 7 -9.69 -9.57 -10.17
C ARG A 7 -8.36 -8.89 -9.87
N MET A 8 -8.24 -8.24 -8.72
CA MET A 8 -6.94 -7.80 -8.23
C MET A 8 -5.99 -8.99 -8.07
N HIS A 9 -6.40 -10.03 -7.35
CA HIS A 9 -5.56 -11.22 -7.15
C HIS A 9 -4.98 -11.80 -8.46
N MET A 10 -5.81 -11.89 -9.51
CA MET A 10 -5.41 -12.44 -10.82
C MET A 10 -4.51 -11.54 -11.64
N ASN A 11 -4.54 -10.21 -11.43
CA ASN A 11 -3.83 -9.24 -12.26
C ASN A 11 -2.69 -8.53 -11.52
N PHE A 12 -2.48 -8.85 -10.25
CA PHE A 12 -1.46 -8.22 -9.42
C PHE A 12 -0.13 -8.95 -9.53
N GLY A 13 0.55 -8.83 -10.67
CA GLY A 13 1.96 -9.22 -10.81
C GLY A 13 2.92 -8.11 -10.38
N ASP A 14 2.53 -6.88 -10.66
CA ASP A 14 3.21 -5.64 -10.31
C ASP A 14 2.19 -4.50 -10.18
N ALA A 15 2.60 -3.40 -9.53
CA ALA A 15 1.72 -2.27 -9.28
C ALA A 15 1.21 -1.60 -10.57
N PRO A 16 2.03 -1.37 -11.62
CA PRO A 16 1.52 -0.82 -12.87
C PRO A 16 0.38 -1.66 -13.46
N ASN A 17 0.57 -2.98 -13.59
CA ASN A 17 -0.45 -3.87 -14.14
C ASN A 17 -1.71 -3.87 -13.27
N ALA A 18 -1.54 -3.94 -11.95
CA ALA A 18 -2.65 -3.89 -11.01
C ALA A 18 -3.44 -2.58 -11.11
N TYR A 19 -2.77 -1.43 -11.17
CA TYR A 19 -3.40 -0.12 -11.24
C TYR A 19 -4.27 0.04 -12.49
N HIS A 20 -3.78 -0.43 -13.64
CA HIS A 20 -4.51 -0.32 -14.91
C HIS A 20 -5.72 -1.26 -14.94
N ASN A 21 -5.55 -2.54 -14.60
CA ASN A 21 -6.65 -3.52 -14.65
C ASN A 21 -7.74 -3.29 -13.60
N ARG A 22 -7.39 -2.69 -12.46
CA ARG A 22 -8.33 -2.49 -11.35
C ARG A 22 -9.51 -1.59 -11.71
N LYS A 23 -9.30 -0.65 -12.63
CA LYS A 23 -10.34 0.30 -13.06
C LYS A 23 -11.46 -0.39 -13.84
N ASP A 24 -11.15 -1.49 -14.53
CA ASP A 24 -12.02 -2.13 -15.52
C ASP A 24 -12.98 -3.17 -14.91
N SER A 25 -13.14 -3.18 -13.58
CA SER A 25 -14.05 -4.12 -12.90
C SER A 25 -14.81 -3.55 -11.72
N ASP A 26 -14.61 -2.26 -11.42
CA ASP A 26 -15.28 -1.64 -10.27
C ASP A 26 -16.80 -1.56 -10.48
N ASP A 27 -17.24 -1.50 -11.74
CA ASP A 27 -18.64 -1.57 -12.18
C ASP A 27 -19.36 -2.88 -11.81
N SER A 28 -18.60 -3.94 -11.55
CA SER A 28 -19.09 -5.27 -11.22
C SER A 28 -19.39 -5.43 -9.73
N THR A 29 -19.11 -4.39 -8.92
CA THR A 29 -19.33 -4.37 -7.47
C THR A 29 -20.04 -3.10 -7.04
N ASN A 30 -20.88 -3.17 -6.00
CA ASN A 30 -21.64 -1.99 -5.56
C ASN A 30 -20.73 -0.87 -5.02
N ASP A 31 -19.69 -1.24 -4.29
CA ASP A 31 -18.67 -0.29 -3.82
C ASP A 31 -17.33 -1.03 -3.64
N ALA A 32 -16.42 -0.76 -4.57
CA ALA A 32 -15.14 -1.42 -4.62
C ALA A 32 -14.19 -0.99 -3.48
N THR A 33 -14.52 0.05 -2.70
CA THR A 33 -13.77 0.47 -1.52
C THR A 33 -13.89 -0.52 -0.35
N TYR A 34 -14.93 -1.35 -0.32
CA TYR A 34 -15.13 -2.40 0.68
C TYR A 34 -14.51 -3.75 0.31
N ASN A 35 -13.97 -3.89 -0.89
CA ASN A 35 -13.35 -5.15 -1.32
C ASN A 35 -11.98 -5.33 -0.67
N VAL A 36 -11.68 -6.57 -0.28
CA VAL A 36 -10.37 -6.94 0.27
C VAL A 36 -9.36 -7.05 -0.87
N VAL A 37 -8.30 -6.24 -0.83
CA VAL A 37 -7.19 -6.27 -1.78
C VAL A 37 -6.29 -7.45 -1.44
N TYR A 38 -6.60 -8.57 -2.07
CA TYR A 38 -6.01 -9.87 -1.79
C TYR A 38 -4.97 -10.20 -2.87
N VAL A 39 -3.70 -9.90 -2.60
CA VAL A 39 -2.61 -10.01 -3.59
C VAL A 39 -1.79 -11.27 -3.41
N ASP A 40 -1.51 -11.65 -2.17
CA ASP A 40 -0.67 -12.79 -1.80
C ASP A 40 -1.36 -13.52 -0.64
N SER A 41 -1.22 -14.85 -0.59
CA SER A 41 -1.94 -15.69 0.35
C SER A 41 -1.30 -17.06 0.58
N HIS A 42 -1.98 -17.86 1.40
CA HIS A 42 -1.60 -19.24 1.62
C HIS A 42 -1.84 -20.12 0.39
N ASP A 43 -2.73 -19.77 -0.54
CA ASP A 43 -3.03 -20.57 -1.74
C ASP A 43 -2.23 -20.12 -2.97
N TYR A 44 -1.95 -18.83 -3.07
CA TYR A 44 -1.33 -18.24 -4.25
C TYR A 44 -0.46 -17.04 -3.89
N GLY A 45 0.65 -16.90 -4.61
CA GLY A 45 1.38 -15.64 -4.67
C GLY A 45 0.73 -14.64 -5.63
N PRO A 46 1.32 -13.43 -5.75
CA PRO A 46 0.83 -12.39 -6.66
C PRO A 46 0.63 -12.92 -8.10
N ASN A 47 -0.42 -12.42 -8.77
CA ASN A 47 -0.85 -12.86 -10.11
C ASN A 47 -1.31 -14.33 -10.16
N LYS A 48 -1.97 -14.80 -9.09
CA LYS A 48 -2.37 -16.20 -8.91
C LYS A 48 -1.22 -17.20 -9.10
N SER A 49 0.00 -16.79 -8.76
CA SER A 49 1.19 -17.62 -8.93
C SER A 49 1.17 -18.80 -7.95
N SER A 50 1.68 -19.95 -8.38
CA SER A 50 1.96 -21.07 -7.48
C SER A 50 3.24 -20.88 -6.65
N GLN A 51 3.89 -19.72 -6.75
CA GLN A 51 5.11 -19.35 -6.03
C GLN A 51 4.95 -18.03 -5.26
N ARG A 52 5.63 -17.91 -4.13
CA ARG A 52 5.81 -16.67 -3.38
C ARG A 52 6.46 -15.60 -4.26
N TYR A 53 6.11 -14.34 -4.02
CA TYR A 53 6.64 -13.23 -4.82
C TYR A 53 8.17 -13.19 -4.83
N ALA A 54 8.75 -12.90 -6.00
CA ALA A 54 10.19 -12.84 -6.20
C ALA A 54 10.62 -11.64 -7.08
N GLY A 55 9.77 -10.63 -7.24
CA GLY A 55 10.07 -9.44 -8.05
C GLY A 55 11.07 -8.46 -7.43
N GLY A 56 11.52 -8.73 -6.20
CA GLY A 56 12.50 -7.94 -5.46
C GLY A 56 11.87 -6.89 -4.54
N THR A 57 12.66 -6.45 -3.56
CA THR A 57 12.22 -5.61 -2.44
C THR A 57 11.62 -4.28 -2.91
N ASP A 58 12.22 -3.59 -3.90
CA ASP A 58 11.71 -2.32 -4.41
C ASP A 58 10.36 -2.46 -5.13
N ALA A 59 10.20 -3.54 -5.91
CA ALA A 59 8.93 -3.84 -6.57
C ALA A 59 7.86 -4.21 -5.54
N TRP A 60 8.23 -4.91 -4.47
CA TRP A 60 7.30 -5.23 -3.40
C TRP A 60 6.89 -4.00 -2.58
N ALA A 61 7.81 -3.07 -2.33
CA ALA A 61 7.49 -1.79 -1.71
C ALA A 61 6.55 -0.94 -2.57
N GLU A 62 6.72 -0.96 -3.89
CA GLU A 62 5.85 -0.29 -4.87
C GLU A 62 4.44 -0.92 -4.87
N ASN A 63 4.37 -2.24 -4.85
CA ASN A 63 3.13 -3.00 -4.70
C ASN A 63 2.38 -2.63 -3.42
N MET A 64 3.04 -2.63 -2.27
CA MET A 64 2.46 -2.22 -0.99
C MET A 64 2.00 -0.77 -1.02
N SER A 65 2.77 0.13 -1.63
CA SER A 65 2.41 1.54 -1.78
C SER A 65 1.08 1.71 -2.50
N LEU A 66 0.87 0.98 -3.60
CA LEU A 66 -0.40 0.98 -4.32
C LEU A 66 -1.53 0.34 -3.49
N MET A 67 -1.30 -0.83 -2.90
CA MET A 67 -2.30 -1.54 -2.10
C MET A 67 -2.86 -0.68 -0.96
N TRP A 68 -1.98 0.07 -0.28
CA TRP A 68 -2.37 0.89 0.88
C TRP A 68 -3.03 2.22 0.52
N THR A 69 -2.84 2.72 -0.69
CA THR A 69 -3.28 4.08 -1.04
C THR A 69 -4.39 4.13 -2.09
N PHE A 70 -4.61 3.06 -2.87
CA PHE A 70 -5.51 3.16 -4.03
C PHE A 70 -7.01 3.08 -3.72
N ARG A 71 -7.61 1.89 -3.61
CA ARG A 71 -8.99 1.68 -3.10
C ARG A 71 -9.04 0.30 -2.44
N GLY A 72 -10.15 -0.06 -1.82
CA GLY A 72 -10.28 -1.34 -1.13
C GLY A 72 -9.54 -1.39 0.22
N ILE A 73 -9.65 -2.53 0.88
CA ILE A 73 -9.04 -2.83 2.18
C ILE A 73 -7.75 -3.63 1.94
N PRO A 74 -6.55 -3.05 2.17
CA PRO A 74 -5.29 -3.76 1.96
C PRO A 74 -5.18 -4.98 2.88
N THR A 75 -4.67 -6.09 2.34
CA THR A 75 -4.36 -7.29 3.12
C THR A 75 -3.01 -7.84 2.68
N LEU A 76 -2.24 -8.32 3.65
CA LEU A 76 -0.93 -8.92 3.43
C LEU A 76 -0.89 -10.28 4.14
N TYR A 77 -0.36 -11.29 3.46
CA TYR A 77 -0.13 -12.59 4.06
C TYR A 77 1.18 -12.56 4.87
N TYR A 78 1.22 -13.28 5.99
CA TYR A 78 2.35 -13.21 6.92
C TYR A 78 3.67 -13.55 6.22
N GLY A 79 4.75 -12.97 6.74
CA GLY A 79 6.09 -13.14 6.21
C GLY A 79 6.32 -12.41 4.89
N SER A 80 5.30 -11.99 4.14
CA SER A 80 5.48 -11.17 2.94
C SER A 80 6.08 -9.79 3.29
N GLU A 81 5.93 -9.33 4.52
CA GLU A 81 6.59 -8.14 5.07
C GLU A 81 8.12 -8.29 5.22
N ILE A 82 8.66 -9.51 5.14
CA ILE A 82 10.10 -9.79 5.13
C ILE A 82 10.55 -10.62 3.91
N GLU A 83 9.69 -10.76 2.89
CA GLU A 83 9.92 -11.64 1.73
C GLU A 83 10.19 -13.10 2.13
N PHE A 84 9.52 -13.58 3.18
CA PHE A 84 9.67 -14.95 3.69
C PHE A 84 9.33 -15.97 2.60
N GLN A 85 10.29 -16.89 2.38
CA GLN A 85 10.22 -17.93 1.35
C GLN A 85 10.01 -17.39 -0.06
N LYS A 86 10.53 -16.20 -0.39
CA LYS A 86 10.46 -15.62 -1.73
C LYS A 86 10.86 -16.61 -2.83
N GLY A 87 10.06 -16.68 -3.90
CA GLY A 87 10.26 -17.58 -5.03
C GLY A 87 10.02 -19.07 -4.75
N LYS A 88 9.74 -19.47 -3.51
CA LYS A 88 9.36 -20.86 -3.22
C LYS A 88 7.95 -21.15 -3.68
N GLN A 89 7.71 -22.39 -4.09
CA GLN A 89 6.37 -22.89 -4.35
C GLN A 89 5.51 -22.72 -3.09
N ILE A 90 4.28 -22.24 -3.25
CA ILE A 90 3.34 -21.99 -2.15
C ILE A 90 3.03 -23.31 -1.43
N ASP A 91 2.58 -24.31 -2.20
CA ASP A 91 2.31 -25.66 -1.72
C ASP A 91 2.57 -26.68 -2.84
N CYS A 92 3.14 -27.81 -2.48
CA CYS A 92 3.42 -28.97 -3.32
C CYS A 92 2.57 -30.19 -2.93
N GLY A 93 1.60 -30.01 -2.02
CA GLY A 93 0.80 -31.08 -1.44
C GLY A 93 1.70 -32.05 -0.65
N PRO A 94 1.44 -33.37 -0.70
CA PRO A 94 2.22 -34.35 0.04
C PRO A 94 3.60 -34.64 -0.56
N SER A 95 3.99 -33.96 -1.65
CA SER A 95 5.22 -34.28 -2.40
C SER A 95 6.49 -33.64 -1.83
N CYS A 96 6.38 -32.68 -0.92
CA CYS A 96 7.54 -32.05 -0.28
C CYS A 96 7.23 -31.55 1.15
N PRO A 97 8.25 -31.39 2.02
CA PRO A 97 8.04 -30.86 3.36
C PRO A 97 7.56 -29.40 3.34
N LEU A 98 6.59 -29.04 4.18
CA LEU A 98 6.09 -27.67 4.32
C LEU A 98 7.21 -26.66 4.62
N ALA A 99 8.25 -27.07 5.34
CA ALA A 99 9.41 -26.23 5.64
C ALA A 99 10.15 -25.73 4.38
N SER A 100 9.96 -26.38 3.23
CA SER A 100 10.55 -26.00 1.95
C SER A 100 9.65 -25.14 1.06
N THR A 101 8.43 -24.82 1.51
CA THR A 101 7.40 -24.12 0.75
C THR A 101 7.10 -22.73 1.30
N GLY A 102 6.25 -21.98 0.60
CA GLY A 102 5.69 -20.71 1.08
C GLY A 102 4.80 -20.83 2.32
N ARG A 103 4.38 -22.06 2.70
CA ARG A 103 3.61 -22.38 3.90
C ARG A 103 4.49 -22.82 5.09
N ALA A 104 5.80 -22.61 5.00
CA ALA A 104 6.74 -22.95 6.08
C ALA A 104 6.38 -22.24 7.40
N TYR A 105 6.78 -22.85 8.52
CA TYR A 105 6.56 -22.29 9.85
C TYR A 105 7.30 -20.95 10.02
N PHE A 106 6.56 -19.90 10.37
CA PHE A 106 7.11 -18.54 10.51
C PHE A 106 7.45 -18.16 11.95
N GLY A 107 7.08 -18.98 12.95
CA GLY A 107 7.18 -18.62 14.36
C GLY A 107 8.59 -18.29 14.84
N ASP A 108 9.63 -18.85 14.20
CA ASP A 108 11.03 -18.55 14.51
C ASP A 108 11.39 -17.07 14.27
N HIS A 109 10.66 -16.38 13.40
CA HIS A 109 10.78 -14.95 13.14
C HIS A 109 10.00 -14.07 14.14
N LEU A 110 9.21 -14.69 15.02
CA LEU A 110 8.35 -14.01 15.99
C LEU A 110 8.82 -14.19 17.44
N ALA A 111 9.83 -15.03 17.67
CA ALA A 111 10.35 -15.28 19.02
C ALA A 111 10.90 -13.99 19.65
N GLY A 112 10.42 -13.64 20.85
CA GLY A 112 10.85 -12.47 21.60
C GLY A 112 9.69 -11.69 22.20
N THR A 113 9.90 -10.41 22.49
CA THR A 113 8.88 -9.51 23.07
C THR A 113 8.72 -8.26 22.22
N VAL A 114 7.50 -7.73 22.14
CA VAL A 114 7.17 -6.47 21.47
C VAL A 114 6.35 -5.62 22.42
N LYS A 115 6.78 -4.37 22.63
CA LYS A 115 6.00 -3.33 23.30
C LYS A 115 5.55 -2.33 22.23
N ALA A 116 4.25 -2.28 21.98
CA ALA A 116 3.66 -1.28 21.08
C ALA A 116 3.24 -0.04 21.88
N SER A 117 3.47 1.15 21.34
CA SER A 117 3.04 2.41 21.96
C SER A 117 1.74 2.95 21.37
N ASP A 118 1.41 2.55 20.13
CA ASP A 118 0.25 3.04 19.38
C ASP A 118 0.00 2.16 18.15
N PHE A 119 -1.02 2.47 17.35
CA PHE A 119 -1.27 1.84 16.06
C PHE A 119 -0.03 1.91 15.16
N SER A 120 0.46 0.73 14.78
CA SER A 120 1.61 0.58 13.88
C SER A 120 2.94 1.15 14.40
N LYS A 121 3.05 1.41 15.72
CA LYS A 121 4.28 1.89 16.38
C LYS A 121 4.81 0.87 17.38
N VAL A 122 6.09 0.56 17.25
CA VAL A 122 6.83 -0.30 18.18
C VAL A 122 7.71 0.58 19.05
N GLU A 123 7.45 0.58 20.36
CA GLU A 123 8.27 1.27 21.35
C GLU A 123 9.60 0.54 21.57
N SER A 124 9.53 -0.79 21.71
CA SER A 124 10.71 -1.64 21.87
C SER A 124 10.40 -3.07 21.44
N ALA A 125 11.40 -3.79 20.94
CA ALA A 125 11.32 -5.22 20.69
C ALA A 125 12.62 -5.92 21.08
N SER A 126 12.54 -7.21 21.42
CA SER A 126 13.71 -8.06 21.72
C SER A 126 13.61 -9.40 21.01
N GLY A 127 14.72 -10.13 20.89
CA GLY A 127 14.75 -11.44 20.22
C GLY A 127 14.65 -11.35 18.69
N GLN A 128 14.22 -12.42 18.05
CA GLN A 128 14.11 -12.51 16.59
C GLN A 128 13.05 -11.56 16.02
N VAL A 129 11.96 -11.33 16.76
CA VAL A 129 10.93 -10.37 16.32
C VAL A 129 11.48 -8.94 16.19
N ALA A 130 12.52 -8.57 16.96
CA ALA A 130 13.19 -7.28 16.77
C ALA A 130 13.88 -7.21 15.40
N THR A 131 14.57 -8.29 14.98
CA THR A 131 15.19 -8.40 13.65
C THR A 131 14.16 -8.40 12.52
N THR A 132 13.02 -9.06 12.71
CA THR A 132 11.89 -9.02 11.77
C THR A 132 11.36 -7.60 11.64
N LEU A 133 11.10 -6.92 12.77
CA LEU A 133 10.57 -5.56 12.81
C LEU A 133 11.54 -4.50 12.26
N ASP A 134 12.83 -4.81 12.13
CA ASP A 134 13.83 -3.92 11.56
C ASP A 134 13.95 -4.02 10.03
N GLN A 135 13.28 -5.00 9.41
CA GLN A 135 13.34 -5.18 7.96
C GLN A 135 12.77 -3.96 7.20
N PRO A 136 13.38 -3.57 6.06
CA PRO A 136 12.98 -2.38 5.30
C PRO A 136 11.48 -2.34 4.94
N LEU A 137 10.93 -3.48 4.51
CA LEU A 137 9.52 -3.62 4.13
C LEU A 137 8.58 -3.58 5.33
N VAL A 138 9.03 -4.02 6.51
CA VAL A 138 8.24 -3.88 7.74
C VAL A 138 8.14 -2.41 8.14
N LYS A 139 9.24 -1.65 8.10
CA LYS A 139 9.20 -0.19 8.34
C LYS A 139 8.31 0.53 7.34
N HIS A 140 8.39 0.13 6.07
CA HIS A 140 7.52 0.66 5.00
C HIS A 140 6.04 0.40 5.30
N LEU A 141 5.69 -0.86 5.58
CA LEU A 141 4.33 -1.28 5.93
C LEU A 141 3.81 -0.54 7.16
N GLN A 142 4.64 -0.39 8.19
CA GLN A 142 4.26 0.33 9.41
C GLN A 142 3.89 1.78 9.10
N ARG A 143 4.69 2.45 8.29
CA ARG A 143 4.43 3.84 7.93
C ARG A 143 3.24 4.00 6.97
N LEU A 144 3.05 3.08 6.03
CA LEU A 144 1.86 3.04 5.17
C LEU A 144 0.58 2.90 6.01
N ASN A 145 0.60 2.08 7.06
CA ASN A 145 -0.51 1.95 8.01
C ASN A 145 -0.79 3.27 8.73
N GLU A 146 0.25 3.95 9.26
CA GLU A 146 0.09 5.27 9.90
C GLU A 146 -0.52 6.31 8.95
N ILE A 147 0.01 6.43 7.73
CA ILE A 147 -0.49 7.37 6.71
C ILE A 147 -1.95 7.06 6.37
N ARG A 148 -2.26 5.80 6.07
CA ARG A 148 -3.64 5.39 5.72
C ARG A 148 -4.61 5.66 6.88
N ARG A 149 -4.20 5.41 8.12
CA ARG A 149 -5.03 5.66 9.31
C ARG A 149 -5.35 7.14 9.50
N ALA A 150 -4.41 8.03 9.20
CA ALA A 150 -4.58 9.46 9.42
C ALA A 150 -5.34 10.19 8.29
N VAL A 151 -5.45 9.59 7.10
CA VAL A 151 -6.07 10.22 5.92
C VAL A 151 -7.36 9.48 5.54
N PRO A 152 -8.56 9.98 5.92
CA PRO A 152 -9.84 9.32 5.64
C PRO A 152 -10.08 9.02 4.14
N ALA A 153 -9.63 9.93 3.27
CA ALA A 153 -9.68 9.73 1.82
C ALA A 153 -8.98 8.43 1.37
N LEU A 154 -7.88 8.04 2.04
CA LEU A 154 -7.17 6.80 1.70
C LEU A 154 -7.93 5.54 2.14
N GLN A 155 -8.71 5.64 3.22
CA GLN A 155 -9.47 4.51 3.78
C GLN A 155 -10.69 4.20 2.93
N MET A 156 -11.58 5.18 2.76
CA MET A 156 -12.91 4.98 2.20
C MET A 156 -13.26 5.96 1.07
N GLY A 157 -12.30 6.79 0.63
CA GLY A 157 -12.57 7.76 -0.42
C GLY A 157 -12.80 7.10 -1.77
N GLN A 158 -13.74 7.63 -2.54
CA GLN A 158 -13.85 7.35 -3.98
C GLN A 158 -12.61 7.89 -4.69
N TYR A 159 -12.22 7.27 -5.81
CA TYR A 159 -11.08 7.71 -6.58
C TYR A 159 -11.49 8.32 -7.93
N SER A 160 -10.62 9.16 -8.49
CA SER A 160 -10.74 9.64 -9.87
C SER A 160 -9.37 9.71 -10.53
N THR A 161 -9.34 9.45 -11.83
CA THR A 161 -8.16 9.62 -12.70
C THR A 161 -8.32 10.78 -13.68
N GLU A 162 -9.44 11.50 -13.60
CA GLU A 162 -9.73 12.63 -14.47
C GLU A 162 -8.79 13.81 -14.19
N GLY A 163 -8.30 14.46 -15.26
CA GLY A 163 -7.41 15.62 -15.14
C GLY A 163 -6.08 15.27 -14.49
N ILE A 164 -5.50 14.11 -14.84
CA ILE A 164 -4.20 13.67 -14.33
C ILE A 164 -3.29 13.28 -15.49
N SER A 165 -2.05 13.76 -15.44
CA SER A 165 -0.93 13.23 -16.21
C SER A 165 0.01 12.50 -15.25
N GLY A 166 0.25 11.21 -15.47
CA GLY A 166 1.10 10.36 -14.62
C GLY A 166 0.71 8.88 -14.72
N THR A 167 1.65 7.97 -14.45
CA THR A 167 1.46 6.52 -14.67
C THR A 167 0.55 5.88 -13.62
N MET A 168 0.88 6.07 -12.34
CA MET A 168 0.15 5.52 -11.19
C MET A 168 -0.28 6.66 -10.25
N ALA A 169 -1.16 7.51 -10.77
CA ALA A 169 -1.61 8.72 -10.07
C ALA A 169 -3.13 8.87 -10.09
N PHE A 170 -3.69 9.20 -8.93
CA PHE A 170 -5.14 9.29 -8.73
C PHE A 170 -5.49 10.31 -7.64
N LYS A 171 -6.72 10.80 -7.69
CA LYS A 171 -7.35 11.63 -6.64
C LYS A 171 -8.16 10.71 -5.72
N ARG A 172 -8.20 10.98 -4.42
CA ARG A 172 -9.11 10.34 -3.46
C ARG A 172 -9.94 11.41 -2.75
N ARG A 173 -11.24 11.20 -2.63
CA ARG A 173 -12.11 12.05 -1.80
C ARG A 173 -13.06 11.23 -0.94
N TYR A 174 -13.13 11.57 0.33
CA TYR A 174 -14.10 11.03 1.27
C TYR A 174 -14.86 12.16 1.93
N THR A 175 -16.19 12.12 1.84
CA THR A 175 -17.09 13.06 2.50
C THR A 175 -18.09 12.29 3.36
N SER A 176 -18.17 12.60 4.65
CA SER A 176 -19.18 12.04 5.56
C SER A 176 -19.33 12.92 6.80
N GLY A 177 -20.54 13.36 7.11
CA GLY A 177 -20.80 14.30 8.19
C GLY A 177 -19.96 15.57 8.03
N SER A 178 -19.16 15.89 9.04
CA SER A 178 -18.22 17.04 9.02
C SER A 178 -16.85 16.73 8.39
N THR A 179 -16.62 15.50 7.93
CA THR A 179 -15.35 15.10 7.31
C THR A 179 -15.41 15.37 5.81
N ASP A 180 -14.49 16.19 5.31
CA ASP A 180 -14.16 16.30 3.88
C ASP A 180 -12.64 16.13 3.73
N SER A 181 -12.23 14.93 3.32
CA SER A 181 -10.83 14.57 3.12
C SER A 181 -10.56 14.41 1.63
N PHE A 182 -9.60 15.17 1.11
CA PHE A 182 -9.20 15.12 -0.30
C PHE A 182 -7.67 14.94 -0.40
N ALA A 183 -7.24 13.96 -1.19
CA ALA A 183 -5.84 13.60 -1.35
C ALA A 183 -5.46 13.37 -2.82
N LEU A 184 -4.26 13.79 -3.20
CA LEU A 184 -3.62 13.51 -4.48
C LEU A 184 -2.50 12.50 -4.25
N VAL A 185 -2.54 11.38 -4.97
CA VAL A 185 -1.57 10.29 -4.81
C VAL A 185 -0.84 10.05 -6.11
N THR A 186 0.49 9.92 -6.05
CA THR A 186 1.32 9.36 -7.13
C THR A 186 2.29 8.34 -6.56
N VAL A 187 2.43 7.20 -7.22
CA VAL A 187 3.32 6.10 -6.85
C VAL A 187 4.45 5.99 -7.87
N SER A 188 5.69 5.94 -7.40
CA SER A 188 6.95 5.84 -8.17
C SER A 188 7.26 7.01 -9.12
N ASP A 189 6.32 7.40 -9.97
CA ASP A 189 6.47 8.44 -10.98
C ASP A 189 5.92 9.80 -10.53
N GLY A 190 6.26 10.84 -11.29
CA GLY A 190 5.70 12.17 -11.09
C GLY A 190 4.27 12.25 -11.64
N ALA A 191 3.53 13.28 -11.22
CA ALA A 191 2.19 13.51 -11.70
C ALA A 191 1.83 15.00 -11.74
N THR A 192 0.96 15.38 -12.68
CA THR A 192 0.29 16.68 -12.69
C THR A 192 -1.21 16.47 -12.55
N TYR A 193 -1.82 17.17 -11.61
CA TYR A 193 -3.26 17.14 -11.34
C TYR A 193 -3.86 18.48 -11.73
N THR A 194 -4.97 18.47 -12.45
CA THR A 194 -5.76 19.64 -12.83
C THR A 194 -7.20 19.49 -12.35
N GLY A 195 -7.96 20.59 -12.28
CA GLY A 195 -9.33 20.57 -11.78
C GLY A 195 -9.44 20.13 -10.31
N ILE A 196 -8.42 20.43 -9.51
CA ILE A 196 -8.40 20.15 -8.07
C ILE A 196 -8.89 21.38 -7.29
N PRO A 197 -9.44 21.22 -6.07
CA PRO A 197 -9.78 22.35 -5.22
C PRO A 197 -8.56 23.23 -4.93
N ASN A 198 -8.77 24.54 -4.91
CA ASN A 198 -7.76 25.47 -4.40
C ASN A 198 -7.61 25.32 -2.89
N GLY A 199 -6.41 25.61 -2.39
CA GLY A 199 -6.09 25.55 -0.97
C GLY A 199 -4.66 25.08 -0.70
N THR A 200 -4.38 24.79 0.56
CA THR A 200 -3.05 24.35 0.99
C THR A 200 -3.02 22.83 1.07
N TYR A 201 -2.17 22.22 0.27
CA TYR A 201 -1.91 20.79 0.27
C TYR A 201 -0.63 20.51 1.04
N THR A 202 -0.66 19.51 1.90
CA THR A 202 0.54 19.04 2.60
C THR A 202 0.78 17.58 2.29
N ASP A 203 1.99 17.24 1.86
CA ASP A 203 2.40 15.86 1.60
C ASP A 203 2.56 15.08 2.91
N ALA A 204 1.77 14.03 3.10
CA ALA A 204 1.84 13.17 4.27
C ALA A 204 3.17 12.39 4.39
N VAL A 205 3.93 12.27 3.29
CA VAL A 205 5.21 11.55 3.25
C VAL A 205 6.37 12.47 3.64
N THR A 206 6.52 13.61 2.96
CA THR A 206 7.68 14.50 3.17
C THR A 206 7.39 15.66 4.11
N GLY A 207 6.12 16.06 4.25
CA GLY A 207 5.71 17.31 4.89
C GLY A 207 5.79 18.52 3.96
N ASP A 208 6.10 18.35 2.67
CA ASP A 208 6.10 19.46 1.70
C ASP A 208 4.74 20.14 1.62
N VAL A 209 4.73 21.47 1.58
CA VAL A 209 3.51 22.29 1.58
C VAL A 209 3.39 23.03 0.25
N ARG A 210 2.23 22.92 -0.40
CA ARG A 210 1.91 23.54 -1.68
C ARG A 210 0.59 24.28 -1.60
N THR A 211 0.60 25.57 -1.91
CA THR A 211 -0.63 26.35 -2.08
C THR A 211 -1.06 26.35 -3.54
N VAL A 212 -2.30 25.93 -3.79
CA VAL A 212 -2.92 25.85 -5.11
C VAL A 212 -3.96 26.95 -5.24
N SER A 213 -3.83 27.79 -6.27
CA SER A 213 -4.75 28.91 -6.57
C SER A 213 -5.38 28.84 -7.96
N ASN A 214 -4.86 27.97 -8.84
CA ASN A 214 -5.32 27.79 -10.23
C ASN A 214 -5.82 26.36 -10.50
N GLY A 215 -6.16 25.61 -9.45
CA GLY A 215 -6.63 24.23 -9.54
C GLY A 215 -5.66 23.26 -10.18
N THR A 216 -4.34 23.54 -10.13
CA THR A 216 -3.29 22.68 -10.68
C THR A 216 -2.17 22.44 -9.67
N LEU A 217 -1.66 21.22 -9.59
CA LEU A 217 -0.49 20.86 -8.77
C LEU A 217 0.37 19.83 -9.51
N THR A 218 1.68 20.05 -9.59
CA THR A 218 2.65 19.11 -10.18
C THR A 218 3.58 18.57 -9.09
N VAL A 219 3.79 17.26 -9.11
CA VAL A 219 4.61 16.50 -8.19
C VAL A 219 5.73 15.81 -8.95
N ALA A 220 6.97 15.97 -8.50
CA ALA A 220 8.12 15.27 -9.05
C ALA A 220 8.09 13.77 -8.70
N ALA A 221 8.77 12.95 -9.50
CA ALA A 221 8.83 11.51 -9.27
C ALA A 221 9.47 11.18 -7.91
N PRO A 222 8.77 10.45 -7.02
CA PRO A 222 9.34 10.04 -5.73
C PRO A 222 10.33 8.86 -5.85
N GLY A 223 10.33 8.16 -6.98
CA GLY A 223 11.18 7.00 -7.25
C GLY A 223 10.54 5.68 -6.80
N LYS A 224 11.02 4.57 -7.38
CA LYS A 224 10.44 3.24 -7.19
C LYS A 224 10.29 2.86 -5.71
N GLY A 225 9.14 2.29 -5.35
CA GLY A 225 8.81 1.92 -3.97
C GLY A 225 8.37 3.08 -3.08
N ASN A 226 8.41 4.32 -3.58
CA ASN A 226 7.98 5.52 -2.87
C ASN A 226 6.69 6.08 -3.47
N LEU A 227 6.04 6.98 -2.73
CA LEU A 227 4.84 7.67 -3.17
C LEU A 227 4.78 9.08 -2.57
N ARG A 228 3.84 9.89 -3.04
CA ARG A 228 3.45 11.19 -2.44
C ARG A 228 1.96 11.18 -2.17
N VAL A 229 1.54 11.80 -1.05
CA VAL A 229 0.13 11.96 -0.70
C VAL A 229 -0.11 13.42 -0.28
N TYR A 230 -0.42 14.28 -1.24
CA TYR A 230 -0.77 15.66 -0.96
C TYR A 230 -2.21 15.75 -0.50
N VAL A 231 -2.42 16.05 0.78
CA VAL A 231 -3.76 16.15 1.39
C VAL A 231 -4.13 17.61 1.56
N LEU A 232 -5.32 17.99 1.07
CA LEU A 232 -5.87 19.33 1.26
C LEU A 232 -6.12 19.58 2.75
N ASN A 233 -5.54 20.65 3.29
CA ASN A 233 -5.52 20.96 4.74
C ASN A 233 -5.02 19.76 5.57
N GLY A 234 -4.04 19.04 5.03
CA GLY A 234 -3.56 17.77 5.54
C GLY A 234 -2.80 17.85 6.88
N PRO A 235 -2.61 16.69 7.53
CA PRO A 235 -2.03 16.60 8.88
C PRO A 235 -0.51 16.85 8.96
N GLY A 236 0.16 17.16 7.84
CA GLY A 236 1.62 17.22 7.79
C GLY A 236 2.27 15.84 7.57
N LYS A 237 3.59 15.79 7.77
CA LYS A 237 4.38 14.56 7.68
C LYS A 237 3.92 13.55 8.74
N ILE A 238 3.69 12.31 8.32
CA ILE A 238 3.30 11.20 9.20
C ILE A 238 4.42 10.16 9.27
N GLY A 239 4.72 9.72 10.49
CA GLY A 239 5.73 8.70 10.76
C GLY A 239 7.16 9.14 10.44
N ALA A 240 8.12 8.27 10.77
CA ALA A 240 9.53 8.50 10.50
C ALA A 240 9.92 8.07 9.07
N ALA A 241 10.88 8.77 8.46
CA ALA A 241 11.41 8.34 7.16
C ALA A 241 12.13 6.99 7.28
N GLY A 242 11.90 6.10 6.30
CA GLY A 242 12.53 4.79 6.23
C GLY A 242 13.28 4.59 4.92
N PRO A 243 13.65 3.33 4.59
CA PRO A 243 14.25 2.99 3.30
C PRO A 243 13.36 3.33 2.10
N TYR A 244 12.05 3.38 2.33
CA TYR A 244 11.01 3.85 1.41
C TYR A 244 10.21 4.99 2.05
N LEU A 245 9.37 5.63 1.24
CA LEU A 245 8.60 6.83 1.58
C LEU A 245 9.51 8.02 1.95
N LYS A 246 10.59 8.24 1.20
CA LYS A 246 11.53 9.34 1.48
C LYS A 246 10.96 10.71 1.17
#